data_AF-A0A8X6JSV6-F1
#
_entry.id   AF-A0A8X6JSV6-F1
#
_cell.length_a   1.000
_cell.length_b   1.000
_cell.length_c   1.000
_cell.angle_alpha   90.00
_cell.angle_beta   90.00
_cell.angle_gamma   90.00
#
_symmetry.space_group_name_H-M   'P 1'
#
loop_
_entity.id
_entity.type
_entity.pdbx_description
1 polymer ?
#
loop_
_entity_poly.entity_id
_entity_poly.type
_entity_poly.pdbx_seq_one_letter_code
_entity_poly.pdbx_strand_id
1 'polypeptide(L)'
;MWTLKEVILVKLALEFVNDYDTRKIINHSEEEIWKKVIGERISAFHIPLTLNEELIALIKSMALEVAIWRSDHNRIITMEQEKSLKFCFNADGTVDRVKTANLLIHSERLDVGTCFFLAV
;
A
#
# COMPACT_ATOMS: atom_id res chain seq x y z
N MET A 1 22.78 5.41 3.54
CA MET A 1 22.58 6.26 2.34
C MET A 1 21.95 5.36 1.29
N TRP A 2 20.77 5.71 0.79
CA TRP A 2 20.04 4.87 -0.16
C TRP A 2 20.64 5.02 -1.56
N THR A 3 20.68 3.92 -2.31
CA THR A 3 21.08 3.89 -3.72
C THR A 3 19.95 4.38 -4.62
N LEU A 4 20.28 4.85 -5.83
CA LEU A 4 19.28 5.25 -6.82
C LEU A 4 18.33 4.10 -7.18
N LYS A 5 18.85 2.87 -7.23
CA LYS A 5 18.08 1.63 -7.43
C LYS A 5 16.99 1.48 -6.38
N GLU A 6 17.36 1.55 -5.10
CA GLU A 6 16.43 1.40 -3.97
C GLU A 6 15.37 2.50 -3.96
N VAL A 7 15.74 3.74 -4.27
CA VAL A 7 14.80 4.86 -4.35
C VAL A 7 13.76 4.64 -5.45
N ILE A 8 14.16 4.16 -6.62
CA ILE A 8 13.24 3.89 -7.73
C ILE A 8 12.29 2.73 -7.39
N LEU A 9 12.83 1.64 -6.84
CA LEU A 9 12.04 0.49 -6.41
C LEU A 9 10.97 0.87 -5.40
N VAL A 10 11.34 1.62 -4.36
CA VAL A 10 10.37 2.04 -3.33
C VAL A 10 9.32 2.99 -3.91
N LYS A 11 9.70 3.93 -4.78
CA LYS A 11 8.72 4.80 -5.44
C LYS A 11 7.71 4.01 -6.27
N LEU A 12 8.19 3.04 -7.06
CA LEU A 12 7.29 2.18 -7.85
C LEU A 12 6.40 1.34 -6.93
N ALA A 13 6.96 0.72 -5.89
CA ALA A 13 6.17 -0.07 -4.95
C ALA A 13 5.08 0.77 -4.28
N LEU A 14 5.37 2.01 -3.91
CA LEU A 14 4.39 2.93 -3.33
C LEU A 14 3.25 3.28 -4.30
N GLU A 15 3.53 3.47 -5.60
CA GLU A 15 2.48 3.70 -6.60
C GLU A 15 1.54 2.49 -6.70
N PHE A 16 2.10 1.28 -6.74
CA PHE A 16 1.31 0.05 -6.76
C PHE A 16 0.52 -0.17 -5.47
N VAL A 17 1.14 0.01 -4.31
CA VAL A 17 0.46 -0.24 -3.03
C VAL A 17 -0.59 0.84 -2.72
N ASN A 18 -0.41 2.07 -3.23
CA ASN A 18 -1.42 3.12 -3.12
C ASN A 18 -2.55 3.02 -4.16
N ASP A 19 -2.40 2.18 -5.19
CA ASP A 19 -3.48 1.83 -6.11
C ASP A 19 -4.47 0.84 -5.45
N TYR A 20 -5.73 1.27 -5.32
CA TYR A 20 -6.78 0.47 -4.67
C TYR A 20 -6.98 -0.89 -5.36
N ASP A 21 -6.96 -0.93 -6.69
CA ASP A 21 -7.18 -2.16 -7.44
C ASP A 21 -6.03 -3.15 -7.24
N THR A 22 -4.78 -2.66 -7.20
CA THR A 22 -3.62 -3.49 -6.83
C THR A 22 -3.80 -4.12 -5.45
N ARG A 23 -4.16 -3.32 -4.43
CA ARG A 23 -4.40 -3.85 -3.07
C ARG A 23 -5.49 -4.91 -3.06
N LYS A 24 -6.60 -4.66 -3.77
CA LYS A 24 -7.73 -5.58 -3.85
C LYS A 24 -7.32 -6.90 -4.49
N ILE A 25 -6.57 -6.85 -5.60
CA ILE A 25 -6.09 -8.04 -6.30
C ILE A 25 -5.16 -8.85 -5.39
N ILE A 26 -4.21 -8.21 -4.70
CA ILE A 26 -3.27 -8.90 -3.79
C ILE A 26 -4.00 -9.56 -2.62
N ASN A 27 -4.99 -8.88 -2.03
CA ASN A 27 -5.66 -9.37 -0.83
C ASN A 27 -6.73 -10.44 -1.09
N HIS A 28 -7.24 -10.54 -2.32
CA HIS A 28 -8.39 -11.41 -2.65
C HIS A 28 -8.11 -12.45 -3.74
N SER A 29 -6.89 -12.52 -4.27
CA SER A 29 -6.52 -13.50 -5.30
C SER A 29 -5.45 -14.45 -4.80
N GLU A 30 -5.40 -15.64 -5.39
CA GLU A 30 -4.29 -16.58 -5.18
C GLU A 30 -2.96 -15.99 -5.62
N GLU A 31 -1.87 -16.46 -5.01
CA GLU A 31 -0.53 -15.90 -5.22
C GLU A 31 -0.09 -15.89 -6.68
N GLU A 32 -0.41 -16.96 -7.40
CA GLU A 32 -0.10 -17.11 -8.82
C GLU A 32 -0.84 -16.10 -9.68
N ILE A 33 -2.08 -15.77 -9.32
CA ILE A 33 -2.95 -14.86 -10.06
C ILE A 33 -2.45 -13.42 -9.92
N TRP A 34 -2.27 -12.94 -8.67
CA TRP A 34 -1.87 -11.53 -8.50
C TRP A 34 -0.43 -11.30 -8.95
N LYS A 35 0.50 -12.26 -8.77
CA LYS A 35 1.87 -12.13 -9.29
C LYS A 35 1.87 -11.98 -10.81
N LYS A 36 1.03 -12.74 -11.51
CA LYS A 36 0.90 -12.62 -12.96
C LYS A 36 0.38 -11.24 -13.36
N VAL A 37 -0.74 -10.79 -12.77
CA VAL A 37 -1.35 -9.49 -13.12
C VAL A 37 -0.43 -8.32 -12.79
N ILE A 38 0.18 -8.32 -11.60
CA ILE A 38 1.12 -7.27 -11.19
C ILE A 38 2.41 -7.35 -12.01
N GLY A 39 2.91 -8.56 -12.29
CA GLY A 39 4.07 -8.77 -13.17
C GLY A 39 3.85 -8.24 -14.58
N GLU A 40 2.66 -8.43 -15.16
CA GLU A 40 2.28 -7.84 -16.45
C GLU A 40 2.26 -6.31 -16.38
N ARG A 41 1.68 -5.71 -15.32
CA ARG A 41 1.70 -4.26 -15.12
C ARG A 41 3.12 -3.70 -14.94
N ILE A 42 3.98 -4.42 -14.21
CA ILE A 42 5.38 -4.05 -14.01
C ILE A 42 6.18 -4.17 -15.30
N SER A 43 5.90 -5.17 -16.13
CA SER A 43 6.61 -5.39 -17.41
C SER A 43 6.49 -4.19 -18.37
N ALA A 44 5.40 -3.41 -18.27
CA ALA A 44 5.21 -2.18 -19.03
C ALA A 44 6.28 -1.10 -18.74
N PHE A 45 6.93 -1.16 -17.58
CA PHE A 45 8.01 -0.24 -17.20
C PHE A 45 9.38 -0.63 -17.75
N HIS A 46 9.48 -1.72 -18.52
CA HIS A 46 10.71 -2.21 -19.15
C HIS A 46 11.87 -2.38 -18.16
N ILE A 47 11.57 -2.73 -16.91
CA ILE A 47 12.60 -2.96 -15.90
C ILE A 47 13.21 -4.36 -16.05
N PRO A 48 14.51 -4.52 -15.73
CA PRO A 48 15.17 -5.84 -15.70
C PRO A 48 14.40 -6.87 -14.86
N LEU A 49 14.46 -8.14 -15.28
CA LEU A 49 13.72 -9.23 -14.63
C LEU A 49 14.04 -9.36 -13.13
N THR A 50 15.31 -9.22 -12.75
CA THR A 50 15.74 -9.27 -11.34
C THR A 50 15.14 -8.14 -10.51
N LEU A 51 14.99 -6.95 -11.09
CA LEU A 51 14.31 -5.81 -10.45
C LEU A 51 12.79 -6.02 -10.37
N ASN A 52 12.21 -6.74 -11.33
CA ASN A 52 10.80 -7.10 -11.30
C ASN A 52 10.48 -8.02 -10.11
N GLU A 53 11.29 -9.05 -9.90
CA GLU A 53 11.15 -9.95 -8.76
C GLU A 53 11.29 -9.23 -7.41
N GLU A 54 12.30 -8.35 -7.28
CA GLU A 54 12.49 -7.50 -6.10
C GLU A 54 11.26 -6.59 -5.86
N LEU A 55 10.74 -5.97 -6.92
CA LEU A 55 9.59 -5.08 -6.85
C LEU A 55 8.31 -5.84 -6.45
N ILE A 56 8.05 -7.01 -7.04
CA ILE A 56 6.90 -7.86 -6.70
C ILE A 56 6.95 -8.26 -5.22
N ALA A 57 8.11 -8.68 -4.73
CA ALA A 57 8.29 -9.08 -3.34
C ALA A 57 8.03 -7.91 -2.38
N LEU A 58 8.55 -6.71 -2.72
CA LEU A 58 8.33 -5.50 -1.94
C LEU A 58 6.84 -5.09 -1.92
N ILE A 59 6.18 -5.08 -3.08
CA ILE A 59 4.74 -4.78 -3.20
C ILE A 59 3.92 -5.75 -2.34
N LYS A 60 4.23 -7.05 -2.37
CA LYS A 60 3.55 -8.06 -1.54
C LYS A 60 3.66 -7.73 -0.07
N SER A 61 4.88 -7.49 0.41
CA SER A 61 5.14 -7.20 1.83
C SER A 61 4.36 -5.97 2.29
N MET A 62 4.43 -4.89 1.52
CA MET A 62 3.75 -3.63 1.84
C MET A 62 2.23 -3.76 1.76
N ALA A 63 1.70 -4.50 0.78
CA ALA A 63 0.26 -4.74 0.66
C ALA A 63 -0.30 -5.56 1.83
N LEU A 64 0.48 -6.52 2.36
CA LEU A 64 0.11 -7.27 3.56
C LEU A 64 0.06 -6.37 4.80
N GLU A 65 1.03 -5.48 4.98
CA GLU A 65 1.01 -4.48 6.06
C GLU A 65 -0.23 -3.57 5.97
N VAL A 66 -0.60 -3.16 4.76
CA VAL A 66 -1.84 -2.42 4.52
C VAL A 66 -3.07 -3.26 4.85
N ALA A 67 -3.09 -4.55 4.50
CA ALA A 67 -4.20 -5.44 4.82
C ALA A 67 -4.38 -5.60 6.34
N ILE A 68 -3.28 -5.73 7.08
CA ILE A 68 -3.28 -5.77 8.55
C ILE A 68 -3.86 -4.47 9.09
N TRP A 69 -3.34 -3.32 8.66
CA TRP A 69 -3.85 -2.02 9.09
C TRP A 69 -5.34 -1.85 8.78
N ARG A 70 -5.80 -2.28 7.61
CA ARG A 70 -7.23 -2.26 7.24
C ARG A 70 -8.07 -3.15 8.14
N SER A 71 -7.59 -4.34 8.47
CA SER A 71 -8.29 -5.26 9.38
C SER A 71 -8.52 -4.60 10.74
N ASP A 72 -7.52 -3.87 11.24
CA ASP A 72 -7.61 -3.17 12.53
C ASP A 72 -8.63 -2.01 12.50
N HIS A 73 -8.89 -1.42 11.32
CA HIS A 73 -9.72 -0.21 11.16
C HIS A 73 -10.99 -0.40 10.32
N ASN A 74 -11.36 -1.64 9.98
CA ASN A 74 -12.47 -1.94 9.07
C ASN A 74 -13.85 -1.47 9.55
N ARG A 75 -14.00 -1.20 10.86
CA ARG A 75 -15.25 -0.73 11.47
C ARG A 75 -15.43 0.79 11.35
N ILE A 76 -14.38 1.49 10.95
CA ILE A 76 -14.26 2.94 11.03
C ILE A 76 -14.17 3.55 9.63
N ILE A 77 -13.49 2.87 8.70
CA ILE A 77 -13.22 3.38 7.36
C ILE A 77 -14.27 2.86 6.39
N THR A 78 -14.98 3.77 5.72
CA THR A 78 -15.92 3.39 4.66
C THR A 78 -15.17 3.05 3.37
N MET A 79 -15.83 2.33 2.46
CA MET A 79 -15.23 1.89 1.19
C MET A 79 -14.76 3.05 0.30
N GLU A 80 -15.43 4.20 0.35
CA GLU A 80 -15.02 5.38 -0.43
C GLU A 80 -13.69 5.93 0.07
N GLN A 81 -13.53 5.97 1.38
CA GLN A 81 -12.36 6.52 2.06
C GLN A 81 -11.14 5.63 1.87
N GLU A 82 -11.39 4.32 1.83
CA GLU A 82 -10.35 3.33 1.54
C GLU A 82 -9.77 3.46 0.13
N LYS A 83 -10.55 3.95 -0.84
CA LYS A 83 -10.08 4.17 -2.22
C LYS A 83 -9.19 5.40 -2.33
N SER A 84 -9.48 6.46 -1.57
CA SER A 84 -8.71 7.71 -1.51
C SER A 84 -7.50 7.64 -0.58
N LEU A 85 -7.47 6.69 0.35
CA LEU A 85 -6.43 6.57 1.34
C LEU A 85 -5.05 6.30 0.72
N LYS A 86 -4.09 7.14 1.10
CA LYS A 86 -2.66 6.95 0.86
C LYS A 86 -1.98 6.47 2.13
N PHE A 87 -1.21 5.40 2.00
CA PHE A 87 -0.47 4.82 3.12
C PHE A 87 0.93 5.43 3.22
N CYS A 88 1.30 5.80 4.44
CA CYS A 88 2.67 6.14 4.77
C CYS A 88 3.39 4.92 5.32
N PHE A 89 4.67 4.78 4.99
CA PHE A 89 5.49 3.65 5.40
C PHE A 89 6.72 4.12 6.17
N ASN A 90 7.11 3.34 7.16
CA ASN A 90 8.38 3.44 7.84
C ASN A 90 9.51 2.92 6.93
N ALA A 91 10.76 3.24 7.30
CA ALA A 91 11.92 2.78 6.54
C ALA A 91 12.12 1.25 6.55
N ASP A 92 11.49 0.55 7.51
CA ASP A 92 11.48 -0.91 7.61
C ASP A 92 10.38 -1.57 6.75
N GLY A 93 9.58 -0.78 6.03
CA GLY A 93 8.50 -1.28 5.16
C GLY A 93 7.17 -1.52 5.86
N THR A 94 7.06 -1.25 7.17
CA THR A 94 5.78 -1.29 7.90
C THR A 94 4.97 -0.02 7.66
N VAL A 95 3.65 -0.08 7.84
CA VAL A 95 2.80 1.12 7.76
C VAL A 95 3.10 2.05 8.94
N ASP A 96 3.41 3.32 8.64
CA ASP A 96 3.45 4.39 9.63
C ASP A 96 2.01 4.73 10.02
N ARG A 97 1.54 4.05 11.07
CA ARG A 97 0.16 4.12 11.54
C ARG A 97 -0.26 5.55 11.85
N VAL A 98 0.59 6.30 12.55
CA VAL A 98 0.30 7.67 12.99
C VAL A 98 0.23 8.63 11.80
N LYS A 99 1.20 8.57 10.87
CA LYS A 99 1.13 9.44 9.68
C LYS A 99 -0.03 9.07 8.76
N THR A 100 -0.31 7.78 8.60
CA THR A 100 -1.43 7.30 7.76
C THR A 100 -2.78 7.75 8.33
N ALA A 101 -3.00 7.57 9.64
CA ALA A 101 -4.17 8.06 10.34
C ALA A 101 -4.33 9.58 10.22
N ASN A 102 -3.24 10.34 10.45
CA ASN A 102 -3.27 11.79 10.31
C ASN A 102 -3.62 12.22 8.88
N LEU A 103 -3.03 11.58 7.86
CA LEU A 103 -3.39 11.87 6.47
C LEU A 103 -4.87 11.65 6.22
N LEU A 104 -5.44 10.52 6.68
CA LEU A 104 -6.85 10.21 6.55
C LEU A 104 -7.74 11.27 7.22
N ILE A 105 -7.39 11.68 8.45
CA ILE A 105 -8.10 12.73 9.21
C ILE A 105 -8.07 14.08 8.48
N HIS A 106 -6.95 14.42 7.83
CA HIS A 106 -6.80 15.70 7.15
C HIS A 106 -7.34 15.70 5.71
N SER A 107 -7.33 14.55 5.03
CA SER A 107 -7.81 14.42 3.64
C SER A 107 -9.32 14.33 3.55
N GLU A 108 -10.00 13.97 4.64
CA GLU A 108 -11.42 13.68 4.62
C GLU A 108 -12.17 14.36 5.77
N ARG A 109 -13.45 14.65 5.54
CA ARG A 109 -14.38 15.06 6.60
C ARG A 109 -14.81 13.83 7.40
N LEU A 110 -13.86 13.21 8.09
CA LEU A 110 -14.16 12.18 9.09
C LEU A 110 -15.01 12.79 10.20
N ASP A 111 -15.96 12.02 10.72
CA ASP A 111 -16.64 12.42 11.95
C ASP A 111 -15.65 12.34 13.14
N VAL A 112 -15.92 13.13 14.18
CA VAL A 112 -15.03 13.26 15.34
C VAL A 112 -14.77 11.92 16.05
N GLY A 113 -15.75 11.00 16.05
CA GLY A 113 -15.60 9.68 16.65
C GLY A 113 -14.60 8.82 15.89
N THR A 114 -14.68 8.83 14.57
CA THR A 114 -13.72 8.17 13.67
C THR A 114 -12.31 8.73 13.85
N CYS A 115 -12.15 10.05 13.97
CA CYS A 115 -10.85 10.67 14.26
C CYS A 115 -10.25 10.20 15.59
N PHE A 116 -11.06 10.01 16.63
CA PHE A 116 -10.60 9.56 17.93
C PHE A 116 -10.03 8.14 17.89
N PHE A 117 -10.70 7.21 17.23
CA PHE A 117 -10.21 5.83 17.12
C PHE A 117 -8.94 5.68 16.28
N LEU A 118 -8.74 6.56 15.30
CA LEU A 118 -7.53 6.57 14.46
C LEU A 118 -6.31 7.19 15.15
N ALA A 119 -6.50 7.97 16.22
CA ALA A 119 -5.42 8.67 16.93
C ALA A 119 -4.80 7.86 18.09
N VAL A 120 -5.29 6.65 18.35
CA VAL A 120 -4.87 5.74 19.43
C VAL A 120 -3.99 4.63 18.87
#